data_AF-A0A7S2WB41-F1
#
_entry.id   AF-A0A7S2WB41-F1
#
_cell.length_a   1.000
_cell.length_b   1.000
_cell.length_c   1.000
_cell.angle_alpha   90.00
_cell.angle_beta   90.00
_cell.angle_gamma   90.00
#
_symmetry.space_group_name_H-M   'P 1'
#
loop_
_entity.id
_entity.type
_entity.pdbx_description
1 polymer ?
#
loop_
_entity_poly.entity_id
_entity_poly.type
_entity_poly.pdbx_seq_one_letter_code
_entity_poly.pdbx_strand_id
1 'polypeptide(L)'
;EAKVSMENGVCNMSQIRFARRHWRLVTFGLIISLTAVVHTLLAAFVKSNTVLFIETLTVIVINTCCSFYFLEKQVAMIVTYTILSKVLLMVASTNGQYEAFYIGKEVCLPGDSGPHFQLSFWIGNTSLVTNIMYVIATYAFGMFTRTWKIRSALAVTTVLIMVACIFDIIIIMRWNVGVISDKVLYMIGEPVVTKVV
;
A
#
# COMPACT_ATOMS: atom_id res chain seq x y z
N GLU A 1 -12.17 27.12 24.65
CA GLU A 1 -11.59 27.53 23.36
C GLU A 1 -10.11 27.96 23.44
N ALA A 2 -9.70 28.81 24.40
CA ALA A 2 -8.29 29.24 24.53
C ALA A 2 -7.28 28.09 24.76
N LYS A 3 -7.66 27.04 25.50
CA LYS A 3 -6.79 25.88 25.78
C LYS A 3 -6.52 25.03 24.53
N VAL A 4 -7.53 24.83 23.68
CA VAL A 4 -7.43 24.11 22.39
C VAL A 4 -6.60 24.92 21.39
N SER A 5 -6.75 26.26 21.37
CA SER A 5 -5.96 27.13 20.51
C SER A 5 -4.47 27.14 20.91
N MET A 6 -4.15 27.11 22.22
CA MET A 6 -2.77 27.00 22.71
C MET A 6 -2.14 25.63 22.39
N GLU A 7 -2.89 24.54 22.53
CA GLU A 7 -2.41 23.18 22.25
C GLU A 7 -2.15 22.98 20.75
N ASN A 8 -3.04 23.50 19.90
CA ASN A 8 -2.85 23.55 18.45
C ASN A 8 -1.65 24.43 18.05
N GLY A 9 -1.44 25.56 18.73
CA GLY A 9 -0.30 26.45 18.52
C GLY A 9 1.04 25.80 18.88
N VAL A 10 1.12 25.09 20.00
CA VAL A 10 2.33 24.35 20.42
C VAL A 10 2.61 23.17 19.49
N CYS A 11 1.57 22.45 19.06
CA CYS A 11 1.68 21.35 18.11
C CYS A 11 2.21 21.86 16.74
N ASN A 12 1.63 22.93 16.19
CA ASN A 12 2.11 23.53 14.93
C ASN A 12 3.57 24.00 15.00
N MET A 13 3.96 24.62 16.12
CA MET A 13 5.33 25.13 16.28
C MET A 13 6.36 24.01 16.47
N SER A 14 5.95 22.85 16.97
CA SER A 14 6.77 21.65 17.04
C SER A 14 6.95 21.02 15.64
N GLN A 15 5.88 20.96 14.84
CA GLN A 15 5.88 20.42 13.47
C GLN A 15 6.72 21.29 12.53
N ILE A 16 6.60 22.62 12.61
CA ILE A 16 7.38 23.56 11.80
C ILE A 16 8.88 23.46 12.13
N ARG A 17 9.24 23.31 13.41
CA ARG A 17 10.65 23.12 13.81
C ARG A 17 11.21 21.78 13.36
N PHE A 18 10.40 20.71 13.43
CA PHE A 18 10.77 19.40 12.89
C PHE A 18 10.95 19.43 11.37
N ALA A 19 10.01 20.04 10.65
CA ALA A 19 10.05 20.19 9.19
C ALA A 19 11.28 20.99 8.74
N ARG A 20 11.66 22.03 9.48
CA ARG A 20 12.87 22.81 9.18
C ARG A 20 14.16 22.02 9.43
N ARG A 21 14.17 21.17 10.46
CA ARG A 21 15.32 20.32 10.81
C ARG A 21 15.51 19.15 9.84
N HIS A 22 14.42 18.55 9.37
CA HIS A 22 14.40 17.40 8.47
C HIS A 22 13.82 17.75 7.08
N TRP A 23 14.12 18.95 6.58
CA TRP A 23 13.49 19.50 5.38
C TRP A 23 13.67 18.59 4.15
N ARG A 24 14.81 17.88 4.03
CA ARG A 24 15.05 16.94 2.93
C ARG A 24 14.10 15.74 2.92
N LEU A 25 13.71 15.24 4.10
CA LEU A 25 12.74 14.16 4.23
C LEU A 25 11.34 14.65 3.86
N VAL A 26 10.99 15.87 4.30
CA VAL A 26 9.70 16.49 3.97
C VAL A 26 9.58 16.75 2.47
N THR A 27 10.62 17.30 1.83
CA THR A 27 10.61 17.54 0.38
C THR A 27 10.49 16.24 -0.41
N PHE A 28 11.18 15.18 0.01
CA PHE A 28 11.06 13.88 -0.65
C PHE A 28 9.65 13.28 -0.50
N GLY A 29 9.06 13.38 0.69
CA GLY A 29 7.68 12.94 0.92
C GLY A 29 6.67 13.69 0.04
N LEU A 30 6.85 15.00 -0.15
CA LEU A 30 6.02 15.80 -1.06
C LEU A 30 6.17 15.36 -2.53
N ILE A 31 7.39 15.02 -2.98
CA ILE A 31 7.62 14.53 -4.34
C ILE A 31 6.92 13.18 -4.57
N ILE A 32 7.04 12.23 -3.64
CA ILE A 32 6.33 10.94 -3.73
C ILE A 32 4.82 11.16 -3.76
N SER A 33 4.31 12.03 -2.89
CA SER A 33 2.87 12.30 -2.82
C SER A 33 2.35 12.92 -4.11
N LEU A 34 3.08 13.87 -4.69
CA LEU A 34 2.72 14.51 -5.96
C LEU A 34 2.74 13.51 -7.12
N THR A 35 3.78 12.69 -7.21
CA THR A 35 3.88 11.67 -8.27
C THR A 35 2.77 10.63 -8.16
N ALA A 36 2.37 10.23 -6.94
CA ALA A 36 1.24 9.33 -6.73
C ALA A 36 -0.10 9.92 -7.17
N VAL A 37 -0.35 11.21 -6.92
CA VAL A 37 -1.56 11.90 -7.37
C VAL A 37 -1.60 11.97 -8.90
N VAL A 38 -0.48 12.32 -9.54
CA VAL A 38 -0.37 12.37 -11.01
C VAL A 38 -0.66 10.99 -11.61
N HIS A 39 -0.05 9.93 -11.07
CA HIS A 39 -0.30 8.55 -11.51
C HIS A 39 -1.79 8.19 -11.43
N THR A 40 -2.43 8.50 -10.30
CA THR A 40 -3.85 8.18 -10.07
C THR A 40 -4.77 8.94 -11.06
N LEU A 41 -4.48 10.21 -11.33
CA LEU A 41 -5.22 11.01 -12.29
C LEU A 41 -5.04 10.47 -13.72
N LEU A 42 -3.80 10.13 -14.10
CA LEU A 42 -3.54 9.56 -15.42
C LEU A 42 -4.23 8.20 -15.60
N ALA A 43 -4.19 7.34 -14.58
CA ALA A 43 -4.92 6.07 -14.57
C ALA A 43 -6.44 6.24 -14.71
N ALA A 44 -7.00 7.34 -14.19
CA ALA A 44 -8.44 7.62 -14.30
C ALA A 44 -8.86 8.10 -15.70
N PHE A 45 -8.01 8.88 -16.38
CA PHE A 45 -8.37 9.53 -17.66
C PHE A 45 -7.80 8.84 -18.91
N VAL A 46 -6.66 8.16 -18.79
CA VAL A 46 -5.95 7.56 -19.93
C VAL A 46 -6.27 6.07 -20.02
N LYS A 47 -6.90 5.66 -21.12
CA LYS A 47 -7.21 4.25 -21.40
C LYS A 47 -6.07 3.47 -22.05
N SER A 48 -5.01 4.16 -22.48
CA SER A 48 -3.87 3.52 -23.15
C SER A 48 -2.89 2.93 -22.15
N ASN A 49 -2.78 1.59 -22.14
CA ASN A 49 -1.88 0.86 -21.26
C ASN A 49 -0.39 1.21 -21.49
N THR A 50 -0.01 1.56 -22.72
CA THR A 50 1.37 1.93 -23.05
C THR A 50 1.78 3.24 -22.38
N VAL A 51 0.86 4.20 -22.31
CA VAL A 51 1.13 5.50 -21.66
C VAL A 51 1.27 5.32 -20.15
N LEU A 52 0.39 4.52 -19.53
CA LEU A 52 0.46 4.19 -18.11
C LEU A 52 1.74 3.45 -17.75
N PHE A 53 2.19 2.54 -18.61
CA PHE A 53 3.44 1.81 -18.42
C PHE A 53 4.67 2.73 -18.44
N ILE A 54 4.76 3.60 -19.44
CA ILE A 54 5.87 4.57 -19.57
C ILE A 54 5.88 5.50 -18.35
N GLU A 55 4.71 6.00 -17.94
CA GLU A 55 4.61 6.88 -16.78
C GLU A 55 5.08 6.16 -15.50
N THR A 56 4.65 4.93 -15.27
CA THR A 56 5.05 4.16 -14.08
C THR A 56 6.58 3.98 -14.03
N LEU A 57 7.21 3.68 -15.17
CA LEU A 57 8.67 3.60 -15.26
C LEU A 57 9.34 4.94 -14.92
N THR A 58 8.81 6.06 -15.43
CA THR A 58 9.37 7.38 -15.10
C THR A 58 9.25 7.71 -13.63
N VAL A 59 8.12 7.39 -12.99
CA VAL A 59 7.90 7.61 -11.55
C VAL A 59 8.88 6.79 -10.72
N ILE A 60 9.13 5.53 -11.08
CA ILE A 60 10.11 4.67 -10.39
C ILE A 60 11.51 5.27 -10.48
N VAL A 61 11.94 5.69 -11.67
CA VAL A 61 13.27 6.28 -11.89
C VAL A 61 13.41 7.59 -11.10
N ILE A 62 12.42 8.49 -11.18
CA ILE A 62 12.42 9.77 -10.48
C ILE A 62 12.48 9.55 -8.96
N ASN A 63 11.61 8.71 -8.39
CA ASN A 63 11.58 8.47 -6.96
C ASN A 63 12.86 7.80 -6.45
N THR A 64 13.46 6.90 -7.25
CA THR A 64 14.73 6.26 -6.89
C THR A 64 15.87 7.29 -6.88
N CYS A 65 16.03 8.06 -7.96
CA CYS A 65 17.05 9.12 -8.06
C CYS A 65 16.89 10.18 -6.97
N CYS A 66 15.66 10.65 -6.72
CA CYS A 66 15.37 11.60 -5.66
C CYS A 66 15.68 11.02 -4.27
N SER A 67 15.48 9.71 -4.05
CA SER A 67 15.77 9.10 -2.75
C SER A 67 17.26 9.15 -2.42
N PHE A 68 18.14 8.84 -3.38
CA PHE A 68 19.59 8.92 -3.19
C PHE A 68 20.11 10.36 -3.07
N TYR A 69 19.40 11.34 -3.64
CA TYR A 69 19.81 12.74 -3.57
C TYR A 69 19.40 13.41 -2.24
N PHE A 70 18.17 13.18 -1.78
CA PHE A 70 17.64 13.87 -0.60
C PHE A 70 17.90 13.12 0.72
N LEU A 71 18.00 11.79 0.70
CA LEU A 71 18.09 10.98 1.91
C LEU A 71 19.51 10.51 2.19
N GLU A 72 19.76 10.18 3.46
CA GLU A 72 20.97 9.47 3.84
C GLU A 72 20.99 8.07 3.21
N LYS A 73 22.18 7.61 2.82
CA LYS A 73 22.40 6.36 2.06
C LYS A 73 21.64 5.16 2.64
N GLN A 74 21.58 5.03 3.97
CA GLN A 74 20.89 3.92 4.63
C GLN A 74 19.38 3.94 4.37
N VAL A 75 18.75 5.12 4.43
CA VAL A 75 17.30 5.26 4.20
C VAL A 75 16.99 5.14 2.72
N ALA A 76 17.82 5.72 1.85
CA ALA A 76 17.66 5.60 0.39
C ALA A 76 17.70 4.13 -0.08
N MET A 77 18.60 3.31 0.47
CA MET A 77 18.66 1.87 0.15
C MET A 77 17.39 1.13 0.57
N ILE A 78 16.81 1.44 1.74
CA ILE A 78 15.57 0.81 2.21
C ILE A 78 14.39 1.19 1.30
N VAL A 79 14.27 2.47 0.94
CA VAL A 79 13.23 2.95 0.03
C VAL A 79 13.37 2.28 -1.34
N THR A 80 14.59 2.21 -1.88
CA THR A 80 14.86 1.58 -3.17
C THR A 80 14.55 0.08 -3.15
N TYR A 81 14.96 -0.63 -2.09
CA TYR A 81 14.60 -2.03 -1.88
C TYR A 81 13.09 -2.24 -1.84
N THR A 82 12.37 -1.37 -1.14
CA THR A 82 10.90 -1.44 -1.03
C THR A 82 10.25 -1.24 -2.41
N ILE A 83 10.65 -0.22 -3.16
CA ILE A 83 10.16 0.03 -4.52
C ILE A 83 10.43 -1.18 -5.41
N LEU A 84 11.67 -1.68 -5.42
CA LEU A 84 12.06 -2.82 -6.25
C LEU A 84 11.28 -4.09 -5.89
N SER A 85 11.09 -4.37 -4.60
CA SER A 85 10.33 -5.54 -4.14
C SER A 85 8.88 -5.50 -4.63
N LYS A 86 8.25 -4.32 -4.61
CA LYS A 86 6.86 -4.14 -5.10
C LYS A 86 6.78 -4.22 -6.62
N VAL A 87 7.76 -3.69 -7.35
CA VAL A 87 7.84 -3.85 -8.83
C VAL A 87 8.01 -5.31 -9.21
N LEU A 88 8.88 -6.06 -8.53
CA LEU A 88 9.08 -7.49 -8.80
C LEU A 88 7.81 -8.29 -8.54
N LEU A 89 7.10 -8.00 -7.43
CA LEU A 89 5.80 -8.60 -7.17
C LEU A 89 4.78 -8.27 -8.27
N MET A 90 4.75 -7.03 -8.74
CA MET A 90 3.84 -6.61 -9.82
C MET A 90 4.15 -7.33 -11.15
N VAL A 91 5.42 -7.45 -11.52
CA VAL A 91 5.83 -8.16 -12.75
C VAL A 91 5.58 -9.67 -12.64
N ALA A 92 5.80 -10.25 -11.46
CA ALA A 92 5.53 -11.66 -11.20
C ALA A 92 4.02 -11.97 -11.06
N SER A 93 3.21 -10.96 -10.78
CA SER A 93 1.77 -11.14 -10.58
C SER A 93 1.01 -11.26 -11.88
N THR A 94 0.26 -12.35 -12.02
CA THR A 94 -0.77 -12.51 -13.04
C THR A 94 -2.02 -11.75 -12.61
N ASN A 95 -1.94 -10.42 -12.63
CA ASN A 95 -3.00 -9.52 -12.16
C ASN A 95 -4.39 -9.85 -12.75
N GLY A 96 -4.46 -10.32 -13.99
CA GLY A 96 -5.75 -10.75 -14.58
C GLY A 96 -6.44 -11.92 -13.88
N GLN A 97 -5.71 -12.75 -13.12
CA GLN A 97 -6.27 -13.95 -12.48
C GLN A 97 -6.92 -13.65 -11.13
N TYR A 98 -6.43 -12.66 -10.37
CA TYR A 98 -7.10 -12.22 -9.14
C TYR A 98 -8.46 -11.59 -9.49
N GLU A 99 -8.50 -10.78 -10.54
CA GLU A 99 -9.70 -10.02 -10.89
C GLU A 99 -10.80 -10.97 -11.34
N ALA A 100 -10.41 -11.98 -12.12
CA ALA A 100 -11.29 -13.07 -12.51
C ALA A 100 -11.79 -13.91 -11.34
N PHE A 101 -10.98 -14.17 -10.30
CA PHE A 101 -11.42 -14.95 -9.14
C PHE A 101 -12.39 -14.16 -8.25
N TYR A 102 -12.07 -12.91 -7.94
CA TYR A 102 -12.84 -12.10 -7.00
C TYR A 102 -14.07 -11.42 -7.62
N ILE A 103 -14.00 -11.01 -8.89
CA ILE A 103 -15.04 -10.23 -9.59
C ILE A 103 -15.69 -11.02 -10.74
N GLY A 104 -15.11 -12.17 -11.12
CA GLY A 104 -15.60 -12.98 -12.23
C GLY A 104 -17.09 -13.31 -12.08
N LYS A 105 -17.83 -13.23 -13.19
CA LYS A 105 -19.24 -13.63 -13.22
C LYS A 105 -19.36 -15.15 -13.07
N GLU A 106 -20.52 -15.62 -12.60
CA GLU A 106 -20.85 -17.04 -12.43
C GLU A 106 -20.61 -17.92 -13.67
N VAL A 107 -20.51 -17.31 -14.86
CA VAL A 107 -20.15 -18.02 -16.10
C VAL A 107 -18.71 -18.54 -16.09
N CYS A 108 -17.79 -17.86 -15.41
CA CYS A 108 -16.37 -18.21 -15.34
C CYS A 108 -16.04 -19.11 -14.13
N LEU A 109 -16.80 -18.97 -13.05
CA LEU A 109 -16.78 -19.86 -11.88
C LEU A 109 -18.23 -20.29 -11.58
N PRO A 110 -18.72 -21.38 -12.17
CA PRO A 110 -20.09 -21.84 -11.94
C PRO A 110 -20.32 -22.30 -10.49
N GLY A 111 -21.41 -21.80 -9.87
CA GLY A 111 -21.83 -22.08 -8.48
C GLY A 111 -21.34 -21.05 -7.44
N ASP A 112 -21.57 -21.30 -6.15
CA ASP A 112 -21.08 -20.49 -4.99
C ASP A 112 -19.55 -20.59 -4.78
N SER A 113 -18.79 -20.94 -5.81
CA SER A 113 -17.35 -21.22 -5.71
C SER A 113 -16.49 -19.95 -5.78
N GLY A 114 -17.08 -18.79 -6.10
CA GLY A 114 -16.45 -17.46 -6.22
C GLY A 114 -16.97 -16.44 -5.18
N PRO A 115 -16.17 -15.44 -4.75
CA PRO A 115 -16.63 -14.38 -3.82
C PRO A 115 -17.57 -13.37 -4.49
N HIS A 116 -17.52 -13.29 -5.83
CA HIS A 116 -18.36 -12.46 -6.70
C HIS A 116 -18.55 -11.01 -6.19
N PHE A 117 -17.45 -10.35 -5.86
CA PHE A 117 -17.44 -8.99 -5.37
C PHE A 117 -17.91 -8.01 -6.44
N GLN A 118 -18.71 -7.02 -6.03
CA GLN A 118 -19.06 -5.90 -6.88
C GLN A 118 -17.82 -5.02 -7.10
N LEU A 119 -17.67 -4.48 -8.32
CA LEU A 119 -16.54 -3.61 -8.67
C LEU A 119 -16.42 -2.37 -7.76
N SER A 120 -17.56 -1.82 -7.31
CA SER A 120 -17.62 -0.71 -6.35
C SER A 120 -17.02 -1.07 -4.99
N PHE A 121 -17.27 -2.30 -4.52
CA PHE A 121 -16.66 -2.81 -3.29
C PHE A 121 -15.16 -3.06 -3.51
N TRP A 122 -14.80 -3.75 -4.59
CA TRP A 122 -13.41 -4.13 -4.91
C TRP A 122 -12.48 -2.94 -4.99
N ILE A 123 -12.85 -1.91 -5.75
CA ILE A 123 -11.99 -0.73 -5.96
C ILE A 123 -12.26 0.33 -4.89
N GLY A 124 -13.52 0.69 -4.67
CA GLY A 124 -13.89 1.82 -3.82
C GLY A 124 -13.70 1.53 -2.33
N ASN A 125 -14.44 0.55 -1.82
CA ASN A 125 -14.44 0.27 -0.38
C ASN A 125 -13.09 -0.24 0.11
N THR A 126 -12.42 -1.11 -0.66
CA THR A 126 -11.08 -1.60 -0.33
C THR A 126 -10.10 -0.43 -0.23
N SER A 127 -10.03 0.45 -1.24
CA SER A 127 -9.11 1.58 -1.23
C SER A 127 -9.35 2.50 -0.02
N LEU A 128 -10.61 2.76 0.33
CA LEU A 128 -10.95 3.60 1.48
C LEU A 128 -10.46 2.98 2.79
N VAL A 129 -10.78 1.70 3.02
CA VAL A 129 -10.39 0.98 4.24
C VAL A 129 -8.86 0.88 4.33
N THR A 130 -8.21 0.50 3.24
CA THR A 130 -6.75 0.39 3.15
C THR A 130 -6.07 1.71 3.47
N ASN A 131 -6.56 2.84 2.97
CA ASN A 131 -6.00 4.16 3.29
C ASN A 131 -6.13 4.52 4.78
N ILE A 132 -7.28 4.23 5.40
CA ILE A 132 -7.48 4.46 6.84
C ILE A 132 -6.53 3.56 7.64
N MET A 133 -6.42 2.29 7.28
CA MET A 133 -5.51 1.35 7.92
C MET A 133 -4.05 1.76 7.77
N TYR A 134 -3.64 2.31 6.62
CA TYR A 134 -2.28 2.83 6.42
C TYR A 134 -1.95 3.99 7.36
N VAL A 135 -2.88 4.91 7.59
CA VAL A 135 -2.69 6.01 8.54
C VAL A 135 -2.52 5.47 9.96
N ILE A 136 -3.40 4.55 10.37
CA ILE A 136 -3.34 3.91 11.70
C ILE A 136 -2.03 3.14 11.86
N ALA A 137 -1.66 2.33 10.86
CA ALA A 137 -0.45 1.53 10.86
C ALA A 137 0.80 2.40 10.91
N THR A 138 0.86 3.50 10.15
CA THR A 138 2.00 4.43 10.16
C THR A 138 2.17 5.08 11.53
N TYR A 139 1.06 5.52 12.14
CA TYR A 139 1.09 6.10 13.48
C TYR A 139 1.52 5.08 14.54
N ALA A 140 0.92 3.89 14.54
CA ALA A 140 1.27 2.79 15.44
C ALA A 140 2.74 2.38 15.26
N PHE A 141 3.19 2.22 14.03
CA PHE A 141 4.58 1.88 13.71
C PHE A 141 5.54 2.92 14.26
N GLY A 142 5.26 4.21 14.09
CA GLY A 142 6.07 5.29 14.66
C GLY A 142 6.16 5.25 16.19
N MET A 143 5.07 4.87 16.86
CA MET A 143 5.07 4.71 18.33
C MET A 143 5.88 3.49 18.79
N PHE A 144 5.64 2.32 18.18
CA PHE A 144 6.25 1.06 18.63
C PHE A 144 7.72 0.93 18.20
N THR A 145 8.08 1.43 17.03
CA THR A 145 9.43 1.21 16.45
C THR A 145 10.43 2.31 16.79
N ARG A 146 10.04 3.34 17.54
CA ARG A 146 10.91 4.48 17.88
C ARG A 146 12.23 4.07 18.55
N THR A 147 12.22 2.98 19.31
CA THR A 147 13.40 2.45 20.03
C THR A 147 13.99 1.21 19.35
N TRP A 148 13.40 0.76 18.25
CA TRP A 148 13.77 -0.50 17.62
C TRP A 148 14.94 -0.32 16.65
N LYS A 149 15.74 -1.37 16.49
CA LYS A 149 16.70 -1.47 15.39
C LYS A 149 15.92 -1.68 14.10
N ILE A 150 16.38 -1.07 13.00
CA ILE A 150 15.77 -1.21 11.66
C ILE A 150 15.54 -2.68 11.27
N ARG A 151 16.49 -3.57 11.60
CA ARG A 151 16.37 -5.01 11.32
C ARG A 151 15.18 -5.67 12.03
N SER A 152 14.94 -5.31 13.30
CA SER A 152 13.82 -5.85 14.08
C SER A 152 12.49 -5.31 13.56
N ALA A 153 12.44 -4.03 13.21
CA ALA A 153 11.26 -3.43 12.60
C ALA A 153 10.91 -4.12 11.27
N LEU A 154 11.90 -4.34 10.41
CA LEU A 154 11.71 -5.08 9.16
C LEU A 154 11.24 -6.52 9.40
N ALA A 155 11.87 -7.25 10.31
CA ALA A 155 11.48 -8.63 10.62
C ALA A 155 10.01 -8.72 11.08
N VAL A 156 9.58 -7.82 11.97
CA VAL A 156 8.18 -7.77 12.43
C VAL A 156 7.23 -7.43 11.29
N THR A 157 7.57 -6.46 10.42
CA THR A 157 6.72 -6.15 9.25
C THR A 157 6.61 -7.33 8.29
N THR A 158 7.70 -8.09 8.08
CA THR A 158 7.66 -9.29 7.25
C THR A 158 6.77 -10.37 7.88
N VAL A 159 6.84 -10.57 9.20
CA VAL A 159 5.96 -11.51 9.90
C VAL A 159 4.49 -11.11 9.77
N LEU A 160 4.18 -9.82 9.94
CA LEU A 160 2.81 -9.31 9.76
C LEU A 160 2.29 -9.54 8.33
N ILE A 161 3.13 -9.31 7.31
CA ILE A 161 2.77 -9.60 5.91
C ILE A 161 2.52 -11.10 5.74
N MET A 162 3.38 -11.97 6.26
CA MET A 162 3.16 -13.42 6.17
C MET A 162 1.84 -13.85 6.82
N VAL A 163 1.48 -13.27 7.96
CA VAL A 163 0.17 -13.52 8.59
C VAL A 163 -0.96 -13.00 7.71
N ALA A 164 -0.81 -11.83 7.08
CA ALA A 164 -1.79 -11.30 6.15
C ALA A 164 -2.01 -12.22 4.93
N CYS A 165 -0.95 -12.81 4.39
CA CYS A 165 -1.03 -13.79 3.28
C CYS A 165 -1.82 -15.05 3.65
N ILE A 166 -1.88 -15.44 4.92
CA ILE A 166 -2.65 -16.62 5.34
C ILE A 166 -4.14 -16.40 5.11
N PHE A 167 -4.64 -15.16 5.25
CA PHE A 167 -6.05 -14.86 5.00
C PHE A 167 -6.43 -15.04 3.53
N ASP A 168 -5.54 -14.73 2.59
CA ASP A 168 -5.75 -15.04 1.17
C ASP A 168 -5.87 -16.54 0.91
N ILE A 169 -4.99 -17.33 1.54
CA ILE A 169 -5.01 -18.79 1.42
C ILE A 169 -6.35 -19.34 1.95
N ILE A 170 -6.84 -18.80 3.07
CA ILE A 170 -8.15 -19.16 3.66
C ILE A 170 -9.29 -18.90 2.66
N ILE A 171 -9.27 -17.76 1.95
CA ILE A 171 -10.30 -17.42 0.96
C ILE A 171 -10.22 -18.39 -0.24
N ILE A 172 -9.02 -18.65 -0.77
CA ILE A 172 -8.82 -19.51 -1.94
C ILE A 172 -9.19 -20.96 -1.64
N MET A 173 -8.77 -21.47 -0.49
CA MET A 173 -9.10 -22.83 -0.03
C MET A 173 -10.54 -22.95 0.48
N ARG A 174 -11.31 -21.85 0.48
CA ARG A 174 -12.71 -21.79 0.92
C ARG A 174 -12.92 -22.22 2.37
N TRP A 175 -11.90 -22.09 3.23
CA TRP A 175 -12.00 -22.47 4.64
C TRP A 175 -12.90 -21.55 5.47
N ASN A 176 -13.28 -20.37 4.94
CA ASN A 176 -14.15 -19.45 5.66
C ASN A 176 -15.65 -19.75 5.54
N VAL A 177 -16.04 -20.56 4.54
CA VAL A 177 -17.45 -20.64 4.11
C VAL A 177 -18.31 -21.12 5.27
N GLY A 178 -19.27 -20.27 5.67
CA GLY A 178 -20.17 -20.52 6.81
C GLY A 178 -19.72 -19.96 8.16
N VAL A 179 -18.50 -19.40 8.27
CA VAL A 179 -17.97 -18.82 9.52
C VAL A 179 -17.74 -17.31 9.40
N ILE A 180 -17.08 -16.84 8.34
CA ILE A 180 -16.69 -15.43 8.16
C ILE A 180 -16.99 -15.01 6.72
N SER A 181 -17.43 -13.77 6.50
CA SER A 181 -17.66 -13.27 5.13
C SER A 181 -16.35 -13.08 4.35
N ASP A 182 -16.33 -13.52 3.09
CA ASP A 182 -15.24 -13.27 2.13
C ASP A 182 -14.79 -11.80 2.11
N LYS A 183 -15.75 -10.86 2.21
CA LYS A 183 -15.47 -9.41 2.19
C LYS A 183 -14.61 -8.96 3.36
N VAL A 184 -14.82 -9.53 4.55
CA VAL A 184 -14.09 -9.17 5.77
C VAL A 184 -12.69 -9.75 5.74
N LEU A 185 -12.55 -11.02 5.35
CA LEU A 185 -11.25 -11.66 5.20
C LEU A 185 -10.39 -10.98 4.13
N TYR A 186 -11.01 -10.58 3.02
CA TYR A 186 -10.32 -9.85 1.96
C TYR A 186 -9.80 -8.49 2.44
N MET A 187 -10.52 -7.79 3.31
CA MET A 187 -10.07 -6.50 3.87
C MET A 187 -8.92 -6.61 4.87
N ILE A 188 -8.73 -7.78 5.50
CA ILE A 188 -7.69 -8.02 6.51
C ILE A 188 -6.42 -8.59 5.87
N GLY A 189 -6.55 -9.29 4.75
CA GLY A 189 -5.43 -9.87 4.01
C GLY A 189 -4.60 -8.85 3.24
N GLU A 190 -3.46 -9.32 2.72
CA GLU A 190 -2.66 -8.62 1.71
C GLU A 190 -2.64 -9.55 0.48
N PRO A 191 -3.14 -9.12 -0.69
CA PRO A 191 -3.18 -9.93 -1.89
C PRO A 191 -1.76 -10.30 -2.35
N VAL A 192 -1.35 -11.56 -2.13
CA VAL A 192 0.01 -12.04 -2.49
C VAL A 192 0.02 -13.09 -3.60
N VAL A 193 -1.13 -13.63 -3.98
CA VAL A 193 -1.17 -14.79 -4.87
C VAL A 193 -0.83 -14.43 -6.32
N THR A 194 0.43 -14.68 -6.67
CA THR A 194 0.85 -14.92 -8.04
C THR A 194 0.57 -16.38 -8.37
N LYS A 195 -0.16 -16.65 -9.46
CA LYS A 195 -0.39 -18.04 -9.86
C LYS A 195 0.93 -18.62 -10.33
N VAL A 196 1.42 -19.65 -9.64
CA VAL A 196 2.45 -20.54 -10.16
C VAL A 196 1.74 -21.52 -11.10
N VAL A 197 1.86 -21.30 -12.40
CA VAL A 197 1.67 -22.33 -13.42
C VAL A 197 2.82 -22.23 -14.39
#